data_AF-A0AAD5JC38-F1
#
_entry.id   AF-A0AAD5JC38-F1
#
_cell.length_a   1.000
_cell.length_b   1.000
_cell.length_c   1.000
_cell.angle_alpha   90.00
_cell.angle_beta   90.00
_cell.angle_gamma   90.00
#
_symmetry.space_group_name_H-M   'P 1'
#
loop_
_entity.id
_entity.type
_entity.pdbx_description
1 polymer ?
#
loop_
_entity_poly.entity_id
_entity_poly.type
_entity_poly.pdbx_seq_one_letter_code
_entity_poly.pdbx_strand_id
1 'polypeptide(L)'
;MFSRPHTWYPLARKKVRKAKIETGGKHLCSVVYGSLPPETRTRQATMFNDATSEFDVLVASDAIGMGLNLNISRIIFSTMQKFDGSEMRDLTVPEIKQIAGRAGRYGSHFPVGEVTCLDPEDLPLLHSSLKSPSPTLECAGLFPNFDLIFMYSRLLPKSGLHEILEHFLENAKLSENYFIANCEEVLKVAAVIDELPLGLQDKYLFCISPVDMNDDISSQGLTQFAQNYAEKGIVRLKEIFTPGTLQVPKTLGALRELESIHKVLDLYVWLSYRLEESFPDRELASSQKAICSLLIEEFLERLGWQKPGSKRRTPRHSLTSLLSQNVRQHL
;
A
#
# COMPACT_ATOMS: atom_id res chain seq x y z
N MET A 1 22.55 -16.48 3.47
CA MET A 1 21.10 -16.73 3.35
C MET A 1 20.38 -15.47 3.82
N PHE A 2 20.30 -14.47 2.94
CA PHE A 2 19.68 -13.17 3.26
C PHE A 2 18.28 -13.16 2.65
N SER A 3 17.26 -13.38 3.47
CA SER A 3 15.88 -13.09 3.10
C SER A 3 15.71 -11.57 3.01
N ARG A 4 15.39 -11.08 1.82
CA ARG A 4 15.05 -9.68 1.57
C ARG A 4 13.52 -9.58 1.47
N PRO A 5 12.82 -8.80 2.31
CA PRO A 5 11.44 -8.44 2.03
C PRO A 5 11.43 -7.24 1.07
N HIS A 6 11.10 -7.52 -0.19
CA HIS A 6 11.25 -6.64 -1.34
C HIS A 6 10.16 -5.57 -1.54
N THR A 7 9.24 -5.39 -0.59
CA THR A 7 8.10 -4.47 -0.74
C THR A 7 8.29 -3.08 -0.10
N TRP A 8 9.36 -2.84 0.68
CA TRP A 8 9.38 -1.73 1.65
C TRP A 8 10.36 -0.57 1.37
N TYR A 9 11.04 -0.56 0.24
CA TYR A 9 11.84 0.60 -0.23
C TYR A 9 11.05 1.92 -0.38
N PRO A 10 9.75 1.95 -0.76
CA PRO A 10 9.03 3.21 -1.00
C PRO A 10 8.71 4.01 0.27
N LEU A 11 8.23 3.37 1.34
CA LEU A 11 7.79 4.04 2.58
C LEU A 11 8.97 4.62 3.38
N ALA A 12 10.09 3.89 3.45
CA ALA A 12 11.31 4.39 4.09
C ALA A 12 11.89 5.62 3.35
N ARG A 13 11.94 5.59 2.00
CA ARG A 13 12.33 6.76 1.19
C ARG A 13 11.37 7.94 1.37
N LYS A 14 10.06 7.69 1.44
CA LYS A 14 9.03 8.72 1.66
C LYS A 14 9.16 9.36 3.05
N LYS A 15 9.41 8.57 4.11
CA LYS A 15 9.69 9.10 5.45
C LYS A 15 10.99 9.89 5.48
N VAL A 16 12.07 9.39 4.88
CA VAL A 16 13.34 10.14 4.78
C VAL A 16 13.14 11.47 4.07
N ARG A 17 12.30 11.52 3.03
CA ARG A 17 12.00 12.75 2.30
C ARG A 17 11.12 13.70 3.09
N LYS A 18 10.03 13.22 3.69
CA LYS A 18 9.20 14.00 4.62
C LYS A 18 10.07 14.60 5.73
N ALA A 19 10.88 13.79 6.40
CA ALA A 19 11.79 14.23 7.44
C ALA A 19 12.82 15.26 6.91
N LYS A 20 13.38 15.08 5.70
CA LYS A 20 14.30 16.06 5.11
C LYS A 20 13.63 17.41 4.83
N ILE A 21 12.38 17.41 4.34
CA ILE A 21 11.63 18.64 4.04
C ILE A 21 11.26 19.36 5.35
N GLU A 22 10.77 18.62 6.33
CA GLU A 22 10.36 19.16 7.64
C GLU A 22 11.56 19.63 8.48
N THR A 23 12.71 18.95 8.40
CA THR A 23 13.95 19.39 9.06
C THR A 23 14.54 20.65 8.40
N GLY A 24 14.20 20.92 7.14
CA GLY A 24 14.51 22.17 6.43
C GLY A 24 13.70 23.38 6.91
N GLY A 25 12.65 23.16 7.70
CA GLY A 25 12.06 24.14 8.61
C GLY A 25 11.05 25.13 8.02
N LYS A 26 10.44 24.88 6.85
CA LYS A 26 9.47 25.84 6.28
C LYS A 26 8.09 25.30 5.85
N HIS A 27 7.91 23.99 5.68
CA HIS A 27 6.65 23.43 5.16
C HIS A 27 6.30 22.10 5.83
N LEU A 28 5.02 21.89 6.15
CA LEU A 28 4.53 20.58 6.59
C LEU A 28 4.19 19.70 5.39
N CYS A 29 4.32 18.38 5.56
CA CYS A 29 4.14 17.41 4.48
C CYS A 29 3.00 16.43 4.76
N SER A 30 2.01 16.39 3.85
CA SER A 30 1.02 15.31 3.77
C SER A 30 1.62 14.10 3.05
N VAL A 31 1.12 12.90 3.33
CA VAL A 31 1.66 11.66 2.74
C VAL A 31 0.53 10.82 2.17
N VAL A 32 0.66 10.39 0.90
CA VAL A 32 -0.30 9.51 0.23
C VAL A 32 0.41 8.32 -0.43
N TYR A 33 0.00 7.10 -0.11
CA TYR A 33 0.51 5.88 -0.74
C TYR A 33 -0.56 4.80 -0.85
N GLY A 34 -0.30 3.79 -1.68
CA GLY A 34 -1.31 2.81 -2.10
C GLY A 34 -1.93 1.98 -0.97
N SER A 35 -1.15 1.60 0.06
CA SER A 35 -1.66 0.82 1.19
C SER A 35 -2.46 1.63 2.21
N LEU A 36 -2.53 2.97 2.07
CA LEU A 36 -3.34 3.77 2.98
C LEU A 36 -4.83 3.52 2.77
N PRO A 37 -5.60 3.42 3.88
CA PRO A 37 -7.07 3.39 3.81
C PRO A 37 -7.63 4.52 2.94
N PRO A 38 -8.71 4.26 2.16
CA PRO A 38 -9.35 5.28 1.32
C PRO A 38 -9.77 6.53 2.10
N GLU A 39 -10.26 6.35 3.33
CA GLU A 39 -10.69 7.44 4.20
C GLU A 39 -9.50 8.32 4.59
N THR A 40 -8.38 7.70 5.00
CA THR A 40 -7.13 8.41 5.32
C THR A 40 -6.57 9.13 4.10
N ARG A 41 -6.59 8.51 2.91
CA ARG A 41 -6.16 9.16 1.65
C ARG A 41 -6.98 10.40 1.32
N THR A 42 -8.30 10.32 1.50
CA THR A 42 -9.22 11.44 1.26
C THR A 42 -8.97 12.58 2.25
N ARG A 43 -8.78 12.28 3.53
CA ARG A 43 -8.47 13.30 4.54
C ARG A 43 -7.12 13.98 4.29
N GLN A 44 -6.06 13.23 4.00
CA GLN A 44 -4.76 13.78 3.63
C GLN A 44 -4.84 14.67 2.37
N ALA A 45 -5.67 14.30 1.40
CA ALA A 45 -5.93 15.11 0.21
C ALA A 45 -6.68 16.41 0.54
N THR A 46 -7.68 16.36 1.44
CA THR A 46 -8.40 17.54 1.91
C THR A 46 -7.48 18.50 2.65
N MET A 47 -6.62 17.98 3.56
CA MET A 47 -5.64 18.79 4.28
C MET A 47 -4.66 19.50 3.32
N PHE A 48 -4.20 18.81 2.27
CA PHE A 48 -3.33 19.42 1.26
C PHE A 48 -4.03 20.46 0.38
N ASN A 49 -5.32 20.27 0.10
CA ASN A 49 -6.09 21.21 -0.74
C ASN A 49 -6.54 22.47 0.01
N ASP A 50 -6.56 22.44 1.34
CA ASP A 50 -7.00 23.54 2.18
C ASP A 50 -5.91 24.63 2.24
N ALA A 51 -6.21 25.78 1.66
CA ALA A 51 -5.30 26.93 1.63
C ALA A 51 -5.03 27.56 3.01
N THR A 52 -5.82 27.21 4.02
CA THR A 52 -5.59 27.65 5.41
C THR A 52 -4.71 26.67 6.19
N SER A 53 -4.41 25.51 5.60
CA SER A 53 -3.57 24.49 6.19
C SER A 53 -2.09 24.82 6.04
N GLU A 54 -1.28 24.41 7.02
CA GLU A 54 0.18 24.58 6.97
C GLU A 54 0.88 23.51 6.07
N PHE A 55 0.10 22.65 5.40
CA PHE A 55 0.55 21.54 4.57
C PHE A 55 0.70 21.91 3.08
N ASP A 56 1.77 22.61 2.74
CA ASP A 56 2.03 23.06 1.37
C ASP A 56 2.61 21.97 0.44
N VAL A 57 3.07 20.84 1.00
CA VAL A 57 3.79 19.80 0.25
C VAL A 57 3.13 18.44 0.41
N LEU A 58 2.88 17.75 -0.70
CA LEU A 58 2.38 16.38 -0.71
C LEU A 58 3.47 15.41 -1.18
N VAL A 59 3.83 14.45 -0.33
CA VAL A 59 4.73 13.35 -0.70
C VAL A 59 3.87 12.13 -1.04
N ALA A 60 3.89 11.72 -2.32
CA ALA A 60 3.03 10.63 -2.78
C ALA A 60 3.75 9.55 -3.62
N SER A 61 3.09 8.39 -3.79
CA SER A 61 3.39 7.48 -4.91
C SER A 61 2.42 7.67 -6.08
N ASP A 62 2.67 6.95 -7.17
CA ASP A 62 1.80 6.73 -8.32
C ASP A 62 0.30 6.54 -8.00
N ALA A 63 -0.05 6.11 -6.80
CA ALA A 63 -1.41 6.11 -6.25
C ALA A 63 -2.18 7.45 -6.42
N ILE A 64 -1.51 8.61 -6.55
CA ILE A 64 -2.19 9.89 -6.84
C ILE A 64 -2.65 10.05 -8.30
N GLY A 65 -2.20 9.15 -9.20
CA GLY A 65 -2.58 9.16 -10.61
C GLY A 65 -4.09 8.98 -10.84
N MET A 66 -4.82 8.48 -9.84
CA MET A 66 -6.26 8.25 -9.91
C MET A 66 -6.95 8.42 -8.54
N GLY A 67 -8.26 8.65 -8.55
CA GLY A 67 -9.12 8.48 -7.37
C GLY A 67 -9.15 9.60 -6.33
N LEU A 68 -8.31 10.63 -6.42
CA LEU A 68 -8.37 11.81 -5.55
C LEU A 68 -8.53 13.08 -6.39
N ASN A 69 -9.13 14.13 -5.84
CA ASN A 69 -9.07 15.48 -6.43
C ASN A 69 -7.99 16.26 -5.67
N LEU A 70 -6.92 16.68 -6.36
CA LEU A 70 -5.77 17.34 -5.74
C LEU A 70 -5.45 18.63 -6.51
N ASN A 71 -5.28 19.72 -5.77
CA ASN A 71 -4.90 21.03 -6.29
C ASN A 71 -3.37 21.15 -6.36
N ILE A 72 -2.77 20.53 -7.37
CA ILE A 72 -1.30 20.47 -7.51
C ILE A 72 -0.83 21.52 -8.52
N SER A 73 0.09 22.39 -8.10
CA SER A 73 0.77 23.35 -8.98
C SER A 73 1.93 22.70 -9.76
N ARG A 74 2.78 21.95 -9.04
CA ARG A 74 3.99 21.34 -9.58
C ARG A 74 4.14 19.89 -9.14
N ILE A 75 4.39 19.00 -10.10
CA ILE A 75 4.80 17.62 -9.84
C ILE A 75 6.33 17.53 -9.92
N ILE A 76 6.94 16.92 -8.90
CA ILE A 76 8.38 16.67 -8.86
C ILE A 76 8.60 15.16 -8.80
N PHE A 77 9.07 14.58 -9.92
CA PHE A 77 9.46 13.19 -9.98
C PHE A 77 10.71 12.97 -9.16
N SER A 78 10.58 12.11 -8.18
CA SER A 78 11.64 11.84 -7.24
C SER A 78 12.62 10.75 -7.70
N THR A 79 12.22 9.99 -8.71
CA THR A 79 12.96 8.98 -9.46
C THR A 79 12.03 8.56 -10.61
N MET A 80 12.59 8.25 -11.77
CA MET A 80 11.84 7.72 -12.92
C MET A 80 11.73 6.19 -12.93
N GLN A 81 12.08 5.53 -11.83
CA GLN A 81 12.05 4.07 -11.69
C GLN A 81 11.08 3.61 -10.61
N LYS A 82 10.44 2.46 -10.85
CA LYS A 82 9.48 1.81 -9.95
C LYS A 82 9.83 0.34 -9.77
N PHE A 83 9.49 -0.19 -8.60
CA PHE A 83 9.52 -1.62 -8.33
C PHE A 83 8.14 -2.21 -8.60
N ASP A 84 8.07 -3.21 -9.48
CA ASP A 84 6.82 -3.86 -9.90
C ASP A 84 6.52 -5.18 -9.18
N GLY A 85 7.24 -5.46 -8.09
CA GLY A 85 7.11 -6.73 -7.34
C GLY A 85 8.23 -7.72 -7.67
N SER A 86 8.77 -7.66 -8.89
CA SER A 86 9.88 -8.51 -9.37
C SER A 86 11.19 -7.73 -9.48
N GLU A 87 11.19 -6.64 -10.24
CA GLU A 87 12.38 -5.86 -10.55
C GLU A 87 12.14 -4.34 -10.51
N MET A 88 13.25 -3.60 -10.50
CA MET A 88 13.24 -2.16 -10.70
C MET A 88 13.23 -1.88 -12.20
N ARG A 89 12.19 -1.21 -12.68
CA ARG A 89 12.05 -0.78 -14.08
C ARG A 89 11.76 0.71 -14.20
N ASP A 90 11.96 1.26 -15.38
CA ASP A 90 11.57 2.63 -15.67
C ASP A 90 10.05 2.77 -15.75
N LEU A 91 9.55 3.96 -15.41
CA LEU A 91 8.13 4.30 -15.57
C LEU A 91 7.75 4.32 -17.05
N THR A 92 6.59 3.77 -17.37
CA THR A 92 6.05 3.78 -18.73
C THR A 92 5.53 5.16 -19.10
N VAL A 93 5.43 5.44 -20.41
CA VAL A 93 4.88 6.70 -20.93
C VAL A 93 3.47 7.00 -20.37
N PRO A 94 2.52 6.05 -20.33
CA PRO A 94 1.22 6.28 -19.70
C PRO A 94 1.30 6.62 -18.21
N GLU A 95 2.13 5.92 -17.42
CA GLU A 95 2.30 6.21 -15.99
C GLU A 95 2.84 7.63 -15.77
N ILE A 96 3.88 8.03 -16.52
CA ILE A 96 4.47 9.37 -16.43
C ILE A 96 3.42 10.42 -16.77
N LYS A 97 2.70 10.28 -17.88
CA LYS A 97 1.66 11.22 -18.30
C LYS A 97 0.52 11.30 -17.29
N GLN A 98 0.10 10.16 -16.74
CA GLN A 98 -0.98 10.10 -15.76
C GLN A 98 -0.62 10.86 -14.49
N ILE A 99 0.62 10.70 -14.00
CA ILE A 99 1.11 11.41 -12.81
C ILE A 99 1.36 12.89 -13.12
N ALA A 100 2.02 13.20 -14.23
CA ALA A 100 2.31 14.57 -14.67
C ALA A 100 1.03 15.40 -14.88
N GLY A 101 0.00 14.81 -15.49
CA GLY A 101 -1.31 15.44 -15.73
C GLY A 101 -2.14 15.69 -14.47
N ARG A 102 -1.61 15.38 -13.28
CA ARG A 102 -2.20 15.78 -12.01
C ARG A 102 -1.91 17.24 -11.65
N ALA A 103 -0.87 17.83 -12.22
CA ALA A 103 -0.60 19.26 -12.09
C ALA A 103 -1.54 20.09 -12.98
N GLY A 104 -2.01 21.23 -12.48
CA GLY A 104 -2.77 22.19 -13.29
C GLY A 104 -4.15 21.70 -13.76
N ARG A 105 -4.85 20.91 -12.93
CA ARG A 105 -6.18 20.42 -13.27
C ARG A 105 -7.19 21.56 -13.40
N TYR A 106 -8.14 21.40 -14.33
CA TYR A 106 -9.26 22.32 -14.49
C TYR A 106 -10.04 22.44 -13.17
N GLY A 107 -10.34 23.67 -12.75
CA GLY A 107 -10.99 23.96 -11.46
C GLY A 107 -10.04 24.00 -10.26
N SER A 108 -8.74 23.80 -10.46
CA SER A 108 -7.73 24.09 -9.42
C SER A 108 -7.33 25.57 -9.42
N HIS A 109 -6.72 26.02 -8.32
CA HIS A 109 -6.15 27.37 -8.20
C HIS A 109 -4.98 27.63 -9.15
N PHE A 110 -4.46 26.58 -9.81
CA PHE A 110 -3.30 26.64 -10.67
C PHE A 110 -3.72 26.36 -12.12
N PRO A 111 -3.93 27.39 -12.96
CA PRO A 111 -4.35 27.21 -14.35
C PRO A 111 -3.26 26.59 -15.23
N VAL A 112 -1.99 26.63 -14.79
CA VAL A 112 -0.83 26.05 -15.48
C VAL A 112 -0.15 25.07 -14.53
N GLY A 113 0.05 23.82 -14.99
CA GLY A 113 0.74 22.77 -14.25
C GLY A 113 2.20 22.66 -14.67
N GLU A 114 3.09 22.54 -13.70
CA GLU A 114 4.52 22.35 -13.93
C GLU A 114 4.96 20.94 -13.55
N VAL A 115 5.97 20.42 -14.26
CA VAL A 115 6.50 19.07 -14.02
C VAL A 115 8.01 19.09 -14.14
N THR A 116 8.72 18.50 -13.18
CA THR A 116 10.19 18.41 -13.19
C THR A 116 10.65 17.14 -12.48
N CYS A 117 11.95 16.86 -12.52
CA CYS A 117 12.61 15.79 -11.78
C CYS A 117 13.49 16.37 -10.66
N LEU A 118 13.71 15.58 -9.61
CA LEU A 118 14.65 15.93 -8.55
C LEU A 118 16.10 15.80 -9.04
N ASP A 119 16.39 14.73 -9.79
CA ASP A 119 17.69 14.46 -10.37
C ASP A 119 17.70 14.97 -11.83
N PRO A 120 18.66 15.83 -12.23
CA PRO A 120 18.70 16.40 -13.58
C PRO A 120 18.89 15.37 -14.69
N GLU A 121 19.49 14.21 -14.39
CA GLU A 121 19.72 13.11 -15.32
C GLU A 121 18.41 12.47 -15.81
N ASP A 122 17.33 12.57 -15.03
CA ASP A 122 16.00 12.04 -15.35
C ASP A 122 15.18 12.98 -16.27
N LEU A 123 15.58 14.24 -16.41
CA LEU A 123 14.83 15.25 -17.20
C LEU A 123 14.69 14.89 -18.69
N PRO A 124 15.72 14.38 -19.39
CA PRO A 124 15.58 13.97 -20.78
C PRO A 124 14.49 12.90 -20.98
N LEU A 125 14.45 11.89 -20.11
CA LEU A 125 13.45 10.81 -20.14
C LEU A 125 12.03 11.34 -19.90
N LEU A 126 11.87 12.27 -18.96
CA LEU A 126 10.59 12.92 -18.70
C LEU A 126 10.12 13.69 -19.95
N HIS A 127 10.98 14.51 -20.54
CA HIS A 127 10.65 15.29 -21.73
C HIS A 127 10.30 14.43 -22.95
N SER A 128 11.06 13.35 -23.20
CA SER A 128 10.76 12.43 -24.29
C SER A 128 9.43 11.71 -24.06
N SER A 129 9.15 11.29 -22.83
CA SER A 129 7.93 10.56 -22.47
C SER A 129 6.67 11.43 -22.62
N LEU A 130 6.73 12.69 -22.18
CA LEU A 130 5.58 13.61 -22.30
C LEU A 130 5.23 13.96 -23.75
N LYS A 131 6.23 14.01 -24.64
CA LYS A 131 6.04 14.28 -26.09
C LYS A 131 5.62 13.06 -26.89
N SER A 132 5.98 11.86 -26.44
CA SER A 132 5.68 10.61 -27.14
C SER A 132 4.18 10.32 -27.12
N PRO A 133 3.58 9.74 -28.17
CA PRO A 133 2.19 9.28 -28.11
C PRO A 133 2.03 8.15 -27.08
N SER A 134 0.83 7.99 -26.52
CA SER A 134 0.54 6.84 -25.67
C SER A 134 0.36 5.59 -26.55
N PRO A 135 0.92 4.43 -26.17
CA PRO A 135 0.77 3.20 -26.94
C PRO A 135 -0.70 2.78 -27.02
N THR A 136 -1.10 2.22 -28.17
CA THR A 136 -2.41 1.60 -28.36
C THR A 136 -2.47 0.26 -27.64
N LEU A 137 -3.59 -0.03 -26.97
CA LEU A 137 -3.81 -1.32 -26.34
C LEU A 137 -4.31 -2.32 -27.38
N GLU A 138 -3.61 -3.44 -27.55
CA GLU A 138 -3.93 -4.45 -28.56
C GLU A 138 -4.66 -5.67 -27.98
N CYS A 139 -4.49 -5.94 -26.68
CA CYS A 139 -5.04 -7.12 -26.02
C CYS A 139 -5.89 -6.77 -24.78
N ALA A 140 -6.86 -7.63 -24.49
CA ALA A 140 -7.69 -7.56 -23.28
C ALA A 140 -7.44 -8.76 -22.34
N GLY A 141 -7.43 -8.49 -21.03
CA GLY A 141 -7.26 -9.53 -20.02
C GLY A 141 -8.56 -10.30 -19.78
N LEU A 142 -8.48 -11.63 -19.77
CA LEU A 142 -9.55 -12.53 -19.37
C LEU A 142 -9.23 -13.14 -18.00
N PHE A 143 -10.27 -13.42 -17.22
CA PHE A 143 -10.14 -14.07 -15.92
C PHE A 143 -10.97 -15.35 -15.88
N PRO A 144 -10.43 -16.47 -15.35
CA PRO A 144 -11.19 -17.72 -15.25
C PRO A 144 -12.37 -17.54 -14.31
N ASN A 145 -13.60 -17.60 -14.82
CA ASN A 145 -14.80 -17.48 -13.99
C ASN A 145 -15.16 -18.84 -13.34
N PHE A 146 -16.05 -18.81 -12.34
CA PHE A 146 -16.45 -20.02 -11.63
C PHE A 146 -17.05 -21.08 -12.55
N ASP A 147 -17.94 -20.70 -13.48
CA ASP A 147 -18.62 -21.65 -14.36
C ASP A 147 -17.64 -22.43 -15.24
N LEU A 148 -16.61 -21.76 -15.77
CA LEU A 148 -15.54 -22.38 -16.55
C LEU A 148 -14.74 -23.36 -15.68
N ILE A 149 -14.34 -22.94 -14.49
CA ILE A 149 -13.58 -23.80 -13.56
C ILE A 149 -14.41 -24.97 -13.07
N PHE A 150 -15.71 -24.76 -12.80
CA PHE A 150 -16.64 -25.81 -12.42
C PHE A 150 -16.78 -26.86 -13.54
N MET A 151 -16.98 -26.42 -14.77
CA MET A 151 -17.04 -27.32 -15.93
C MET A 151 -15.72 -28.06 -16.14
N TYR A 152 -14.58 -27.38 -15.94
CA TYR A 152 -13.26 -27.96 -16.09
C TYR A 152 -12.94 -28.99 -15.00
N SER A 153 -13.37 -28.76 -13.76
CA SER A 153 -13.17 -29.69 -12.64
C SER A 153 -13.74 -31.09 -12.89
N ARG A 154 -14.77 -31.20 -13.74
CA ARG A 154 -15.35 -32.49 -14.15
C ARG A 154 -14.39 -33.37 -14.97
N LEU A 155 -13.39 -32.76 -15.61
CA LEU A 155 -12.34 -33.47 -16.33
C LEU A 155 -11.24 -33.99 -15.38
N LEU A 156 -11.13 -33.39 -14.18
CA LEU A 156 -10.10 -33.68 -13.18
C LEU A 156 -10.75 -33.99 -11.80
N PRO A 157 -11.54 -35.08 -11.69
CA PRO A 157 -12.39 -35.33 -10.51
C PRO A 157 -11.62 -35.65 -9.22
N LYS A 158 -10.30 -35.87 -9.30
CA LYS A 158 -9.44 -36.19 -8.15
C LYS A 158 -8.53 -35.02 -7.72
N SER A 159 -8.55 -33.93 -8.47
CA SER A 159 -7.65 -32.80 -8.27
C SER A 159 -8.26 -31.72 -7.38
N GLY A 160 -7.40 -31.04 -6.62
CA GLY A 160 -7.76 -29.83 -5.86
C GLY A 160 -8.03 -28.63 -6.77
N LEU A 161 -8.61 -27.56 -6.23
CA LEU A 161 -8.86 -26.33 -6.98
C LEU A 161 -7.56 -25.71 -7.53
N HIS A 162 -6.46 -25.78 -6.79
CA HIS A 162 -5.15 -25.29 -7.19
C HIS A 162 -4.67 -25.99 -8.46
N GLU A 163 -4.67 -27.34 -8.47
CA GLU A 163 -4.31 -28.15 -9.65
C GLU A 163 -5.24 -27.88 -10.84
N ILE A 164 -6.55 -27.73 -10.57
CA ILE A 164 -7.54 -27.42 -11.61
C ILE A 164 -7.25 -26.05 -12.25
N LEU A 165 -6.95 -25.03 -11.44
CA LEU A 165 -6.62 -23.69 -11.90
C LEU A 165 -5.28 -23.68 -12.66
N GLU A 166 -4.26 -24.32 -12.13
CA GLU A 166 -2.95 -24.44 -12.78
C GLU A 166 -3.08 -25.10 -14.16
N HIS A 167 -3.73 -26.26 -14.21
CA HIS A 167 -3.95 -26.97 -15.47
C HIS A 167 -4.84 -26.18 -16.44
N PHE A 168 -5.84 -25.43 -15.94
CA PHE A 168 -6.63 -24.53 -16.78
C PHE A 168 -5.77 -23.43 -17.40
N LEU A 169 -4.92 -22.77 -16.61
CA LEU A 169 -4.07 -21.67 -17.05
C LEU A 169 -3.01 -22.12 -18.07
N GLU A 170 -2.43 -23.30 -17.88
CA GLU A 170 -1.45 -23.88 -18.81
C GLU A 170 -2.07 -24.30 -20.16
N ASN A 171 -3.32 -24.77 -20.14
CA ASN A 171 -3.99 -25.30 -21.33
C ASN A 171 -4.96 -24.32 -22.00
N ALA A 172 -5.15 -23.12 -21.42
CA ALA A 172 -6.05 -22.11 -21.96
C ALA A 172 -5.57 -21.65 -23.34
N LYS A 173 -6.42 -21.86 -24.37
CA LYS A 173 -6.19 -21.36 -25.73
C LYS A 173 -6.99 -20.09 -25.94
N LEU A 174 -6.29 -19.03 -26.31
CA LEU A 174 -6.84 -17.69 -26.50
C LEU A 174 -6.64 -17.25 -27.94
N SER A 175 -7.50 -16.35 -28.43
CA SER A 175 -7.23 -15.62 -29.66
C SER A 175 -6.19 -14.52 -29.41
N GLU A 176 -5.56 -14.04 -30.49
CA GLU A 176 -4.40 -13.13 -30.45
C GLU A 176 -4.63 -11.84 -29.62
N ASN A 177 -5.87 -11.36 -29.55
CA ASN A 177 -6.23 -10.12 -28.87
C ASN A 177 -6.57 -10.32 -27.38
N TYR A 178 -6.29 -11.49 -26.80
CA TYR A 178 -6.58 -11.77 -25.39
C TYR A 178 -5.40 -12.44 -24.69
N PHE A 179 -5.30 -12.16 -23.39
CA PHE A 179 -4.36 -12.83 -22.50
C PHE A 179 -5.08 -13.21 -21.20
N ILE A 180 -4.60 -14.23 -20.49
CA ILE A 180 -5.10 -14.50 -19.14
C ILE A 180 -4.48 -13.48 -18.18
N ALA A 181 -5.31 -12.79 -17.41
CA ALA A 181 -4.87 -11.88 -16.37
C ALA A 181 -4.01 -12.62 -15.32
N ASN A 182 -3.17 -11.88 -14.60
CA ASN A 182 -2.32 -12.48 -13.56
C ASN A 182 -3.19 -13.13 -12.46
N CYS A 183 -3.07 -14.46 -12.32
CA CYS A 183 -3.77 -15.28 -11.33
C CYS A 183 -2.85 -15.79 -10.21
N GLU A 184 -1.65 -15.22 -10.04
CA GLU A 184 -0.67 -15.68 -9.04
C GLU A 184 -1.23 -15.66 -7.61
N GLU A 185 -1.86 -14.56 -7.19
CA GLU A 185 -2.47 -14.48 -5.85
C GLU A 185 -3.62 -15.49 -5.69
N VAL A 186 -4.41 -15.71 -6.74
CA VAL A 186 -5.51 -16.71 -6.75
C VAL A 186 -4.94 -18.12 -6.54
N LEU A 187 -3.83 -18.45 -7.20
CA LEU A 187 -3.14 -19.74 -7.04
C LEU A 187 -2.53 -19.90 -5.64
N LYS A 188 -1.93 -18.83 -5.09
CA LYS A 188 -1.40 -18.82 -3.71
C LYS A 188 -2.51 -19.08 -2.69
N VAL A 189 -3.67 -18.44 -2.84
CA VAL A 189 -4.82 -18.69 -1.97
C VAL A 189 -5.33 -20.12 -2.16
N ALA A 190 -5.49 -20.58 -3.41
CA ALA A 190 -5.95 -21.94 -3.72
C ALA A 190 -5.11 -23.00 -3.02
N ALA A 191 -3.78 -22.85 -3.03
CA ALA A 191 -2.86 -23.77 -2.37
C ALA A 191 -3.06 -23.88 -0.84
N VAL A 192 -3.50 -22.80 -0.19
CA VAL A 192 -3.74 -22.78 1.27
C VAL A 192 -5.12 -23.34 1.61
N ILE A 193 -6.15 -23.00 0.83
CA ILE A 193 -7.53 -23.39 1.14
C ILE A 193 -7.88 -24.81 0.66
N ASP A 194 -7.06 -25.40 -0.22
CA ASP A 194 -7.42 -26.69 -0.82
C ASP A 194 -7.47 -27.85 0.17
N GLU A 195 -6.66 -27.76 1.23
CA GLU A 195 -6.63 -28.69 2.36
C GLU A 195 -7.90 -28.63 3.22
N LEU A 196 -8.73 -27.58 3.05
CA LEU A 196 -9.93 -27.39 3.86
C LEU A 196 -11.13 -28.14 3.26
N PRO A 197 -12.03 -28.69 4.10
CA PRO A 197 -13.22 -29.43 3.67
C PRO A 197 -14.33 -28.49 3.17
N LEU A 198 -14.04 -27.70 2.14
CA LEU A 198 -14.93 -26.72 1.54
C LEU A 198 -15.41 -27.16 0.16
N GLY A 199 -16.63 -26.77 -0.20
CA GLY A 199 -17.16 -26.96 -1.55
C GLY A 199 -16.38 -26.15 -2.59
N LEU A 200 -16.39 -26.58 -3.85
CA LEU A 200 -15.64 -25.92 -4.92
C LEU A 200 -16.02 -24.44 -5.09
N GLN A 201 -17.31 -24.12 -4.93
CA GLN A 201 -17.82 -22.76 -5.02
C GLN A 201 -17.26 -21.86 -3.91
N ASP A 202 -17.26 -22.34 -2.68
CA ASP A 202 -16.72 -21.58 -1.54
C ASP A 202 -15.22 -21.42 -1.66
N LYS A 203 -14.51 -22.49 -2.05
CA LYS A 203 -13.07 -22.42 -2.33
C LYS A 203 -12.76 -21.35 -3.38
N TYR A 204 -13.47 -21.38 -4.50
CA TYR A 204 -13.29 -20.37 -5.55
C TYR A 204 -13.58 -18.95 -5.04
N LEU A 205 -14.63 -18.76 -4.22
CA LEU A 205 -14.97 -17.48 -3.62
C LEU A 205 -13.84 -16.93 -2.72
N PHE A 206 -13.22 -17.78 -1.90
CA PHE A 206 -12.05 -17.40 -1.11
C PHE A 206 -10.84 -17.08 -2.00
N CYS A 207 -10.61 -17.83 -3.08
CA CYS A 207 -9.52 -17.57 -4.03
C CYS A 207 -9.60 -16.20 -4.72
N ILE A 208 -10.81 -15.73 -5.04
CA ILE A 208 -11.02 -14.42 -5.67
C ILE A 208 -11.14 -13.28 -4.66
N SER A 209 -11.04 -13.57 -3.36
CA SER A 209 -11.11 -12.53 -2.33
C SER A 209 -9.87 -11.62 -2.38
N PRO A 210 -10.03 -10.32 -2.11
CA PRO A 210 -8.92 -9.36 -2.22
C PRO A 210 -8.01 -9.48 -1.00
N VAL A 211 -7.00 -10.34 -1.10
CA VAL A 211 -5.99 -10.58 -0.07
C VAL A 211 -4.59 -10.45 -0.67
N ASP A 212 -3.65 -9.96 0.13
CA ASP A 212 -2.23 -9.91 -0.20
C ASP A 212 -1.53 -11.06 0.53
N MET A 213 -1.22 -12.14 -0.19
CA MET A 213 -0.61 -13.33 0.42
C MET A 213 0.85 -13.13 0.83
N ASN A 214 1.47 -12.01 0.45
CA ASN A 214 2.82 -11.64 0.86
C ASN A 214 2.84 -10.90 2.20
N ASP A 215 1.66 -10.55 2.74
CA ASP A 215 1.50 -9.99 4.07
C ASP A 215 1.10 -11.08 5.08
N ASP A 216 1.94 -11.32 6.08
CA ASP A 216 1.78 -12.42 7.05
C ASP A 216 0.46 -12.30 7.84
N ILE A 217 0.07 -11.07 8.22
CA ILE A 217 -1.16 -10.84 8.98
C ILE A 217 -2.40 -11.08 8.09
N SER A 218 -2.38 -10.58 6.85
CA SER A 218 -3.48 -10.76 5.90
C SER A 218 -3.68 -12.23 5.51
N SER A 219 -2.59 -12.94 5.21
CA SER A 219 -2.62 -14.38 4.86
C SER A 219 -3.11 -15.24 6.04
N GLN A 220 -2.66 -14.95 7.27
CA GLN A 220 -3.17 -15.60 8.47
C GLN A 220 -4.66 -15.30 8.70
N GLY A 221 -5.09 -14.05 8.50
CA GLY A 221 -6.49 -13.64 8.62
C GLY A 221 -7.40 -14.43 7.67
N LEU A 222 -7.03 -14.52 6.40
CA LEU A 222 -7.73 -15.34 5.40
C LEU A 222 -7.81 -16.81 5.83
N THR A 223 -6.68 -17.39 6.21
CA THR A 223 -6.59 -18.80 6.60
C THR A 223 -7.50 -19.09 7.80
N GLN A 224 -7.50 -18.22 8.81
CA GLN A 224 -8.37 -18.35 9.98
C GLN A 224 -9.85 -18.20 9.63
N PHE A 225 -10.21 -17.29 8.72
CA PHE A 225 -11.59 -17.15 8.26
C PHE A 225 -12.05 -18.40 7.52
N ALA A 226 -11.23 -18.91 6.60
CA ALA A 226 -11.53 -20.11 5.83
C ALA A 226 -11.63 -21.35 6.74
N GLN A 227 -10.73 -21.52 7.71
CA GLN A 227 -10.78 -22.62 8.69
C GLN A 227 -12.04 -22.57 9.56
N ASN A 228 -12.34 -21.41 10.16
CA ASN A 228 -13.55 -21.28 10.98
C ASN A 228 -14.82 -21.49 10.17
N TYR A 229 -14.84 -21.03 8.92
CA TYR A 229 -15.95 -21.26 7.99
C TYR A 229 -16.11 -22.76 7.70
N ALA A 230 -15.02 -23.47 7.41
CA ALA A 230 -15.04 -24.91 7.14
C ALA A 230 -15.48 -25.75 8.35
N GLU A 231 -15.07 -25.39 9.57
CA GLU A 231 -15.37 -26.14 10.78
C GLU A 231 -16.76 -25.85 11.36
N LYS A 232 -17.18 -24.58 11.36
CA LYS A 232 -18.35 -24.10 12.12
C LYS A 232 -19.46 -23.54 11.24
N GLY A 233 -19.19 -23.28 9.96
CA GLY A 233 -20.09 -22.57 9.05
C GLY A 233 -20.34 -21.10 9.39
N ILE A 234 -19.81 -20.61 10.52
CA ILE A 234 -19.98 -19.24 11.02
C ILE A 234 -18.63 -18.70 11.49
N VAL A 235 -18.27 -17.52 10.99
CA VAL A 235 -17.05 -16.79 11.31
C VAL A 235 -17.42 -15.52 12.07
N ARG A 236 -17.29 -15.58 13.40
CA ARG A 236 -17.49 -14.42 14.27
C ARG A 236 -16.23 -13.58 14.37
N LEU A 237 -16.37 -12.27 14.28
CA LEU A 237 -15.27 -11.34 14.48
C LEU A 237 -15.12 -11.02 15.97
N LYS A 238 -13.90 -11.13 16.49
CA LYS A 238 -13.58 -10.65 17.84
C LYS A 238 -13.26 -9.16 17.77
N GLU A 239 -13.71 -8.39 18.75
CA GLU A 239 -13.32 -6.99 18.89
C GLU A 239 -11.81 -6.89 19.07
N ILE A 240 -11.14 -6.19 18.16
CA ILE A 240 -9.69 -6.00 18.16
C ILE A 240 -9.34 -4.76 18.99
N PHE A 241 -10.09 -3.67 18.75
CA PHE A 241 -9.94 -2.39 19.43
C PHE A 241 -11.02 -2.25 20.50
N THR A 242 -10.60 -2.43 21.73
CA THR A 242 -11.39 -2.16 22.93
C THR A 242 -10.86 -0.90 23.63
N PRO A 243 -11.66 -0.21 24.47
CA PRO A 243 -11.22 1.02 25.13
C PRO A 243 -9.89 0.92 25.90
N GLY A 244 -9.50 -0.27 26.36
CA GLY A 244 -8.21 -0.52 27.02
C GLY A 244 -7.02 -0.78 26.10
N THR A 245 -7.25 -1.11 24.83
CA THR A 245 -6.22 -1.45 23.83
C THR A 245 -6.03 -0.38 22.76
N LEU A 246 -6.87 0.66 22.79
CA LEU A 246 -6.84 1.77 21.84
C LEU A 246 -5.58 2.62 22.04
N GLN A 247 -4.52 2.33 21.29
CA GLN A 247 -3.29 3.11 21.31
C GLN A 247 -2.86 3.48 19.90
N VAL A 248 -2.52 4.75 19.73
CA VAL A 248 -1.89 5.25 18.51
C VAL A 248 -0.53 4.58 18.37
N PRO A 249 -0.21 4.01 17.19
CA PRO A 249 1.11 3.46 16.91
C PRO A 249 2.22 4.45 17.27
N LYS A 250 3.35 3.97 17.79
CA LYS A 250 4.53 4.80 18.08
C LYS A 250 5.68 4.57 17.10
N THR A 251 5.64 3.43 16.40
CA THR A 251 6.70 2.98 15.50
C THR A 251 6.12 2.69 14.12
N LEU A 252 6.99 2.66 13.11
CA LEU A 252 6.57 2.27 11.76
C LEU A 252 6.15 0.80 11.68
N GLY A 253 6.73 -0.08 12.52
CA GLY A 253 6.31 -1.48 12.61
C GLY A 253 4.85 -1.58 13.05
N ALA A 254 4.50 -0.90 14.13
CA ALA A 254 3.12 -0.86 14.63
C ALA A 254 2.14 -0.22 13.64
N LEU A 255 2.57 0.77 12.85
CA LEU A 255 1.73 1.30 11.75
C LEU A 255 1.45 0.22 10.69
N ARG A 256 2.46 -0.57 10.29
CA ARG A 256 2.29 -1.63 9.30
C ARG A 256 1.37 -2.73 9.79
N GLU A 257 1.51 -3.12 11.05
CA GLU A 257 0.60 -4.07 11.68
C GLU A 257 -0.84 -3.54 11.62
N LEU A 258 -1.04 -2.25 11.92
CA LEU A 258 -2.36 -1.62 11.85
C LEU A 258 -2.92 -1.54 10.42
N GLU A 259 -2.10 -1.21 9.41
CA GLU A 259 -2.49 -1.28 7.99
C GLU A 259 -2.90 -2.69 7.58
N SER A 260 -2.20 -3.71 8.09
CA SER A 260 -2.48 -5.12 7.79
C SER A 260 -3.77 -5.59 8.47
N ILE A 261 -4.00 -5.18 9.72
CA ILE A 261 -5.29 -5.39 10.41
C ILE A 261 -6.43 -4.73 9.64
N HIS A 262 -6.23 -3.51 9.13
CA HIS A 262 -7.24 -2.85 8.30
C HIS A 262 -7.57 -3.67 7.04
N LYS A 263 -6.57 -4.24 6.35
CA LYS A 263 -6.80 -5.16 5.20
C LYS A 263 -7.60 -6.39 5.60
N VAL A 264 -7.31 -7.01 6.75
CA VAL A 264 -8.07 -8.17 7.26
C VAL A 264 -9.53 -7.81 7.55
N LEU A 265 -9.78 -6.63 8.12
CA LEU A 265 -11.14 -6.15 8.36
C LEU A 265 -11.88 -5.87 7.05
N ASP A 266 -11.20 -5.31 6.04
CA ASP A 266 -11.73 -5.15 4.69
C ASP A 266 -12.09 -6.50 4.04
N LEU A 267 -11.24 -7.51 4.20
CA LEU A 267 -11.50 -8.87 3.74
C LEU A 267 -12.75 -9.46 4.41
N TYR A 268 -12.90 -9.28 5.72
CA TYR A 268 -14.10 -9.72 6.44
C TYR A 268 -15.37 -9.03 5.90
N VAL A 269 -15.32 -7.70 5.72
CA VAL A 269 -16.43 -6.94 5.13
C VAL A 269 -16.74 -7.46 3.73
N TRP A 270 -15.73 -7.70 2.90
CA TRP A 270 -15.91 -8.23 1.54
C TRP A 270 -16.62 -9.59 1.55
N LEU A 271 -16.17 -10.53 2.39
CA LEU A 271 -16.77 -11.86 2.56
C LEU A 271 -18.21 -11.76 3.09
N SER A 272 -18.48 -10.84 4.02
CA SER A 272 -19.81 -10.64 4.59
C SER A 272 -20.88 -10.23 3.57
N TYR A 273 -20.50 -9.60 2.45
CA TYR A 273 -21.43 -9.29 1.37
C TYR A 273 -21.77 -10.49 0.48
N ARG A 274 -20.98 -11.57 0.52
CA ARG A 274 -21.23 -12.79 -0.28
C ARG A 274 -21.76 -13.95 0.55
N LEU A 275 -21.38 -14.02 1.82
CA LEU A 275 -21.71 -15.08 2.76
C LEU A 275 -22.38 -14.49 4.02
N GLU A 276 -23.52 -13.83 3.84
CA GLU A 276 -24.18 -13.03 4.89
C GLU A 276 -24.50 -13.84 6.16
N GLU A 277 -25.00 -15.07 6.01
CA GLU A 277 -25.35 -15.94 7.14
C GLU A 277 -24.12 -16.40 7.93
N SER A 278 -22.99 -16.58 7.24
CA SER A 278 -21.75 -17.10 7.82
C SER A 278 -20.82 -16.01 8.35
N PHE A 279 -20.96 -14.77 7.88
CA PHE A 279 -20.16 -13.62 8.31
C PHE A 279 -21.08 -12.52 8.87
N PRO A 280 -21.71 -12.74 10.05
CA PRO A 280 -22.77 -11.89 10.54
C PRO A 280 -22.28 -10.53 11.10
N ASP A 281 -21.01 -10.39 11.47
CA ASP A 281 -20.51 -9.25 12.24
C ASP A 281 -20.03 -8.08 11.34
N ARG A 282 -20.73 -7.81 10.24
CA ARG A 282 -20.34 -6.79 9.23
C ARG A 282 -20.25 -5.38 9.81
N GLU A 283 -21.22 -5.00 10.65
CA GLU A 283 -21.24 -3.68 11.29
C GLU A 283 -20.08 -3.52 12.28
N LEU A 284 -19.75 -4.59 13.00
CA LEU A 284 -18.60 -4.60 13.88
C LEU A 284 -17.30 -4.45 13.09
N ALA A 285 -17.12 -5.22 12.02
CA ALA A 285 -15.94 -5.11 11.16
C ALA A 285 -15.78 -3.69 10.59
N SER A 286 -16.88 -3.07 10.16
CA SER A 286 -16.90 -1.72 9.61
C SER A 286 -16.54 -0.65 10.65
N SER A 287 -17.03 -0.79 11.89
CA SER A 287 -16.69 0.14 12.98
C SER A 287 -15.23 -0.01 13.42
N GLN A 288 -14.73 -1.23 13.56
CA GLN A 288 -13.33 -1.51 13.87
C GLN A 288 -12.38 -1.00 12.77
N LYS A 289 -12.78 -1.15 11.50
CA LYS A 289 -12.06 -0.59 10.35
C LYS A 289 -11.97 0.94 10.43
N ALA A 290 -13.07 1.63 10.76
CA ALA A 290 -13.06 3.08 10.93
C ALA A 290 -12.12 3.52 12.06
N ILE A 291 -12.06 2.77 13.16
CA ILE A 291 -11.11 3.01 14.26
C ILE A 291 -9.65 2.86 13.77
N CYS A 292 -9.33 1.81 13.00
CA CYS A 292 -8.01 1.66 12.38
C CYS A 292 -7.63 2.89 11.57
N SER A 293 -8.52 3.37 10.69
CA SER A 293 -8.26 4.51 9.82
C SER A 293 -7.98 5.79 10.61
N LEU A 294 -8.68 6.00 11.74
CA LEU A 294 -8.43 7.13 12.64
C LEU A 294 -7.06 7.02 13.34
N LEU A 295 -6.69 5.84 13.84
CA LEU A 295 -5.39 5.62 14.50
C LEU A 295 -4.21 5.76 13.52
N ILE A 296 -4.37 5.31 12.28
CA ILE A 296 -3.41 5.51 11.19
C ILE A 296 -3.23 7.01 10.92
N GLU A 297 -4.33 7.75 10.82
CA GLU A 297 -4.31 9.19 10.58
C GLU A 297 -3.60 9.94 11.71
N GLU A 298 -3.97 9.68 12.97
CA GLU A 298 -3.36 10.35 14.13
C GLU A 298 -1.85 10.09 14.18
N PHE A 299 -1.40 8.90 13.77
CA PHE A 299 0.03 8.62 13.64
C PHE A 299 0.71 9.45 12.53
N LEU A 300 0.07 9.61 11.38
CA LEU A 300 0.61 10.39 10.26
C LEU A 300 0.70 11.89 10.57
N GLU A 301 -0.27 12.42 11.33
CA GLU A 301 -0.25 13.79 11.84
C GLU A 301 0.87 13.99 12.87
N ARG A 302 0.97 13.10 13.87
CA ARG A 302 2.03 13.14 14.88
C ARG A 302 3.42 13.04 14.28
N LEU A 303 3.58 12.29 13.19
CA LEU A 303 4.83 12.22 12.45
C LEU A 303 5.26 13.58 11.86
N GLY A 304 4.32 14.46 11.49
CA GLY A 304 4.63 15.83 11.06
C GLY A 304 4.89 16.81 12.22
N TRP A 305 4.44 16.47 13.43
CA TRP A 305 4.54 17.32 14.63
C TRP A 305 5.83 17.15 15.44
N GLN A 306 6.83 16.42 14.94
CA GLN A 306 8.14 16.40 15.60
C GLN A 306 8.85 17.74 15.36
N LYS A 307 8.56 18.74 16.21
CA LYS A 307 9.39 19.94 16.38
C LYS A 307 10.85 19.47 16.40
N PRO A 308 11.76 20.08 15.61
CA PRO A 308 13.17 19.72 15.68
C PRO A 308 13.57 19.81 17.14
N GLY A 309 13.87 18.65 17.73
CA GLY A 309 14.17 18.55 19.14
C GLY A 309 15.20 19.62 19.44
N SER A 310 14.84 20.54 20.35
CA SER A 310 15.83 21.41 20.96
C SER A 310 16.96 20.50 21.39
N LYS A 311 18.09 20.57 20.67
CA LYS A 311 19.33 19.98 21.13
C LYS A 311 19.58 20.67 22.46
N ARG A 312 19.13 20.06 23.56
CA ARG A 312 19.67 20.33 24.88
C ARG A 312 21.15 20.10 24.71
N ARG A 313 21.88 21.22 24.59
CA ARG A 313 23.33 21.26 24.67
C ARG A 313 23.66 20.56 25.99
N THR A 314 24.08 19.32 25.90
CA THR A 314 24.83 18.67 26.98
C THR A 314 26.01 19.60 27.28
N PRO A 315 26.24 20.00 28.53
CA PRO A 315 27.43 20.76 28.88
C PRO A 315 28.63 19.96 28.38
N ARG A 316 29.54 20.63 27.67
CA ARG A 316 30.84 20.06 27.29
C ARG A 316 31.54 19.62 28.58
N HIS A 317 31.51 18.34 28.89
CA HIS A 317 32.54 17.75 29.75
C HIS A 317 33.84 17.79 28.95
N SER A 318 34.73 18.68 29.37
CA SER A 318 36.11 18.74 28.93
C SER A 318 36.78 17.40 29.23
N LEU A 319 37.04 16.61 28.19
CA LEU A 319 38.04 15.54 28.25
C LEU A 319 39.40 16.22 28.28
N THR A 320 39.89 16.49 29.49
CA THR A 320 41.30 16.85 29.71
C THR A 320 42.15 15.63 29.41
N SER A 321 42.85 15.72 28.29
CA SER A 321 43.98 14.88 27.90
C SER A 321 45.01 14.83 29.02
N LEU A 322 45.08 13.71 29.76
CA LEU A 322 46.25 13.34 30.54
C LEU A 322 47.30 12.82 29.57
N LEU A 323 48.19 13.70 29.11
CA LEU A 323 49.54 13.42 28.63
C LEU A 323 50.16 14.72 28.12
N SER A 324 50.86 15.44 29.00
CA SER A 324 52.19 16.03 28.78
C SER A 324 52.47 17.19 29.75
N GLN A 325 53.47 16.95 30.59
CA GLN A 325 54.55 17.86 30.98
C GLN A 325 54.22 19.10 31.85
N ASN A 326 54.60 18.95 33.13
CA ASN A 326 55.55 19.82 33.86
C ASN A 326 55.73 21.26 33.35
N VAL A 327 55.58 22.24 34.25
CA VAL A 327 56.65 23.18 34.68
C VAL A 327 56.06 24.31 35.56
N ARG A 328 56.69 24.49 36.74
CA ARG A 328 56.72 25.65 37.68
C ARG A 328 55.48 25.92 38.53
N GLN A 329 55.50 25.64 39.85
CA GLN A 329 56.23 26.31 40.96
C GLN A 329 55.76 27.74 41.25
N HIS A 330 55.19 27.88 42.46
CA HIS A 330 55.25 29.00 43.39
C HIS A 330 54.80 30.40 42.93
N LEU A 331 53.58 30.79 43.35
CA LEU A 331 53.32 31.79 44.41
C LEU A 331 51.82 31.83 44.74
#